data_AF-A0A516EZI9-F1
#
_entry.id   AF-A0A516EZI9-F1
#
_cell.length_a   1.000
_cell.length_b   1.000
_cell.length_c   1.000
_cell.angle_alpha   90.00
_cell.angle_beta   90.00
_cell.angle_gamma   90.00
#
_symmetry.space_group_name_H-M   'P 1'
#
loop_
_entity.id
_entity.type
_entity.pdbx_description
1 polymer ?
#
loop_
_entity_poly.entity_id
_entity_poly.type
_entity_poly.pdbx_seq_one_letter_code
_entity_poly.pdbx_strand_id
1 'polypeptide(L)'
;MFKVSSLFIGVLFFVFVSVGLILLNVLLSVKGQWNREKVSPYECGFSPIDHARVSFSLRFYVVMILFVIFDVEVVLMVPLIFTLYSVKSFVGVMSWVVFMVLMVLGCLYERRDGSMDWVADSKKWTVISKKYSVRSVPNFKLYGK
;
A
#
# COMPACT_ATOMS: atom_id res chain seq x y z
N MET A 1 15.56 -27.72 18.19
CA MET A 1 15.17 -28.55 17.03
C MET A 1 13.67 -28.85 16.99
N PHE A 2 13.07 -29.45 18.04
CA PHE A 2 11.63 -29.75 18.10
C PHE A 2 10.71 -28.52 17.95
N LYS A 3 11.04 -27.38 18.55
CA LYS A 3 10.27 -26.12 18.39
C LYS A 3 10.24 -25.59 16.95
N VAL A 4 11.37 -25.66 16.25
CA VAL A 4 11.46 -25.21 14.85
C VAL A 4 10.65 -26.13 13.94
N SER A 5 10.78 -27.45 14.14
CA SER A 5 9.96 -28.44 13.42
C SER A 5 8.46 -28.23 13.62
N SER A 6 8.02 -27.93 14.85
CA SER A 6 6.62 -27.62 15.16
C SER A 6 6.11 -26.36 14.45
N LEU A 7 6.94 -25.31 14.30
CA LEU A 7 6.57 -24.11 13.55
C LEU A 7 6.40 -24.40 12.06
N PHE A 8 7.30 -25.20 11.47
CA PHE A 8 7.17 -25.62 10.07
C PHE A 8 5.88 -26.41 9.81
N ILE A 9 5.53 -27.32 10.72
CA ILE A 9 4.27 -28.09 10.64
C ILE A 9 3.06 -27.16 10.70
N GLY A 10 3.08 -26.14 11.57
CA GLY A 10 2.00 -25.15 11.66
C GLY A 10 1.81 -24.36 10.36
N VAL A 11 2.91 -23.88 9.75
CA VAL A 11 2.84 -23.14 8.48
C VAL A 11 2.28 -24.02 7.36
N LEU A 12 2.74 -25.28 7.26
CA LEU A 12 2.23 -26.23 6.27
C LEU A 12 0.73 -26.51 6.44
N PHE A 13 0.26 -26.59 7.68
CA PHE A 13 -1.16 -26.75 7.98
C PHE A 13 -2.00 -25.56 7.49
N PHE A 14 -1.57 -24.32 7.74
CA PHE A 14 -2.30 -23.14 7.26
C PHE A 14 -2.37 -23.06 5.73
N VAL A 15 -1.25 -23.37 5.06
CA VAL A 15 -1.21 -23.44 3.60
C VAL A 15 -2.18 -24.51 3.09
N PHE A 16 -2.15 -25.71 3.68
CA PHE A 16 -3.06 -26.80 3.31
C PHE A 16 -4.53 -26.42 3.44
N VAL A 17 -4.92 -25.81 4.57
CA VAL A 17 -6.29 -25.34 4.79
C VAL A 17 -6.68 -24.28 3.77
N SER A 18 -5.81 -23.30 3.47
CA SER A 18 -6.11 -22.25 2.50
C SER A 18 -6.34 -22.81 1.08
N VAL A 19 -5.50 -23.74 0.64
CA VAL A 19 -5.66 -24.42 -0.66
C VAL A 19 -6.91 -25.29 -0.68
N GLY A 20 -7.17 -26.01 0.41
CA GLY A 20 -8.39 -26.82 0.56
C GLY A 20 -9.67 -25.99 0.42
N LEU A 21 -9.71 -24.80 1.04
CA LEU A 21 -10.85 -23.88 0.92
C LEU A 21 -11.01 -23.33 -0.51
N ILE A 22 -9.92 -23.01 -1.19
CA ILE A 22 -9.97 -22.57 -2.60
C ILE A 22 -10.48 -23.70 -3.50
N LEU A 23 -9.99 -24.92 -3.32
CA LEU A 23 -10.45 -26.10 -4.09
C LEU A 23 -11.93 -26.38 -3.84
N LEU A 24 -12.36 -26.35 -2.57
CA LEU A 24 -13.76 -26.51 -2.21
C LEU A 24 -14.63 -25.43 -2.86
N ASN A 25 -14.18 -24.17 -2.87
CA ASN A 25 -14.88 -23.09 -3.55
C ASN A 25 -15.02 -23.36 -5.05
N VAL A 26 -13.94 -23.78 -5.73
CA VAL A 26 -13.98 -24.10 -7.16
C VAL A 26 -14.89 -25.29 -7.47
N LEU A 27 -14.94 -26.30 -6.61
CA LEU A 27 -15.80 -27.48 -6.77
C LEU A 27 -17.28 -27.17 -6.51
N LEU A 28 -17.57 -26.34 -5.50
CA LEU A 28 -18.94 -25.92 -5.16
C LEU A 28 -19.44 -24.79 -6.07
N SER A 29 -18.55 -24.07 -6.76
CA SER A 29 -18.92 -22.97 -7.62
C SER A 29 -19.73 -23.48 -8.81
N VAL A 30 -21.01 -23.15 -8.82
CA VAL A 30 -21.88 -23.34 -9.98
C VAL A 30 -21.36 -22.41 -11.07
N LYS A 31 -20.66 -22.97 -12.07
CA LYS A 31 -20.17 -22.24 -13.24
C LYS A 31 -21.37 -21.76 -14.06
N GLY A 32 -21.92 -20.60 -13.68
CA GLY A 32 -22.86 -19.86 -14.52
C GLY A 32 -22.19 -19.54 -15.86
N GLN A 33 -22.99 -19.50 -16.93
CA GLN A 33 -22.47 -19.28 -18.28
C GLN A 33 -21.51 -18.09 -18.33
N TRP A 34 -20.39 -18.28 -19.05
CA TRP A 34 -19.33 -17.30 -19.25
C TRP A 34 -19.86 -16.10 -20.04
N ASN A 35 -20.57 -15.20 -19.36
CA ASN A 35 -21.07 -13.98 -19.96
C ASN A 35 -19.94 -12.93 -19.95
N ARG A 36 -19.67 -12.33 -21.11
CA ARG A 36 -18.61 -11.32 -21.31
C ARG A 36 -18.67 -10.20 -20.28
N GLU A 37 -19.86 -9.77 -19.90
CA GLU A 37 -20.09 -8.68 -18.93
C GLU A 37 -19.67 -9.05 -17.50
N LYS A 38 -19.68 -10.34 -17.14
CA LYS A 38 -19.19 -10.82 -15.83
C LYS A 38 -17.67 -10.93 -15.78
N VAL A 39 -17.02 -11.04 -16.93
CA VAL A 39 -15.57 -11.20 -17.06
C VAL A 39 -14.88 -9.86 -17.34
N SER A 40 -15.62 -8.84 -17.77
CA SER A 40 -15.08 -7.48 -17.97
C SER A 40 -14.84 -6.74 -16.65
N PRO A 41 -13.84 -5.85 -16.60
CA PRO A 41 -13.59 -4.98 -15.44
C PRO A 41 -14.83 -4.16 -15.07
N TYR A 42 -15.12 -4.05 -13.78
CA TYR A 42 -16.24 -3.27 -13.27
C TYR A 42 -15.86 -1.79 -13.13
N GLU A 43 -16.41 -0.92 -13.99
CA GLU A 43 -16.30 0.55 -13.90
C GLU A 43 -17.68 1.18 -13.71
N CYS A 44 -18.37 0.84 -12.62
CA CYS A 44 -19.68 1.41 -12.27
C CYS A 44 -20.75 1.28 -13.38
N GLY A 45 -20.67 0.22 -14.20
CA GLY A 45 -21.59 -0.04 -15.31
C GLY A 45 -21.18 0.57 -16.65
N PHE A 46 -20.01 1.21 -16.73
CA PHE A 46 -19.44 1.70 -17.98
C PHE A 46 -18.40 0.73 -18.55
N SER A 47 -18.24 0.75 -19.87
CA SER A 47 -17.12 0.07 -20.53
C SER A 47 -15.81 0.77 -20.17
N PRO A 48 -14.74 0.03 -19.87
CA PRO A 48 -13.47 0.62 -19.46
C PRO A 48 -12.97 1.64 -20.48
N ILE A 49 -12.67 2.86 -20.01
CA ILE A 49 -12.28 3.99 -20.86
C ILE A 49 -10.83 3.82 -21.36
N ASP A 50 -9.98 3.19 -20.56
CA ASP A 50 -8.57 2.92 -20.87
C ASP A 50 -8.10 1.66 -20.14
N HIS A 51 -6.88 1.22 -20.42
CA HIS A 51 -6.25 0.12 -19.70
C HIS A 51 -6.03 0.49 -18.22
N ALA A 52 -6.19 -0.48 -17.32
CA ALA A 52 -5.95 -0.30 -15.88
C ALA A 52 -4.50 0.09 -15.50
N ARG A 53 -3.58 0.14 -16.48
CA ARG A 53 -2.17 0.51 -16.30
C ARG A 53 -1.95 1.96 -16.70
N VAL A 54 -2.41 2.87 -15.86
CA VAL A 54 -2.13 4.30 -15.99
C VAL A 54 -0.86 4.67 -15.24
N SER A 55 -0.18 5.73 -15.70
CA SER A 55 1.01 6.26 -15.02
C SER A 55 0.66 6.69 -13.60
N PHE A 56 1.33 6.07 -12.65
CA PHE A 56 1.17 6.32 -11.22
C PHE A 56 1.85 7.63 -10.81
N SER A 57 1.35 8.29 -9.75
CA SER A 57 1.93 9.55 -9.31
C SER A 57 3.24 9.34 -8.53
N LEU A 58 4.26 10.12 -8.85
CA LEU A 58 5.59 10.11 -8.20
C LEU A 58 5.55 10.29 -6.68
N ARG A 59 4.49 10.88 -6.11
CA ARG A 59 4.38 11.11 -4.65
C ARG A 59 4.36 9.82 -3.84
N PHE A 60 3.64 8.82 -4.32
CA PHE A 60 3.61 7.51 -3.68
C PHE A 60 4.96 6.79 -3.74
N TYR A 61 5.78 7.08 -4.76
CA TYR A 61 7.14 6.56 -4.85
C TYR A 61 8.05 7.14 -3.76
N VAL A 62 7.91 8.44 -3.45
CA VAL A 62 8.65 9.08 -2.34
C VAL A 62 8.30 8.43 -1.00
N VAL A 63 7.01 8.17 -0.74
CA VAL A 63 6.57 7.45 0.46
C VAL A 63 7.17 6.04 0.53
N MET A 64 7.29 5.34 -0.59
CA MET A 64 7.92 4.02 -0.65
C MET A 64 9.41 4.07 -0.28
N ILE A 65 10.17 5.01 -0.85
CA ILE A 65 11.60 5.17 -0.52
C ILE A 65 11.77 5.51 0.95
N LEU A 66 10.95 6.44 1.48
CA LEU A 66 11.00 6.84 2.88
C LEU A 66 10.71 5.66 3.81
N PHE A 67 9.75 4.81 3.46
CA PHE A 67 9.48 3.57 4.20
C PHE A 67 10.70 2.65 4.24
N VAL A 68 11.38 2.46 3.11
CA VAL A 68 12.59 1.61 3.04
C VAL A 68 13.71 2.16 3.92
N ILE A 69 13.97 3.47 3.88
CA ILE A 69 15.02 4.10 4.69
C ILE A 69 14.69 3.97 6.19
N PHE A 70 13.45 4.30 6.58
CA PHE A 70 12.99 4.19 7.96
C PHE A 70 13.04 2.74 8.47
N ASP A 71 12.67 1.76 7.65
CA ASP A 71 12.70 0.34 8.01
C ASP A 71 14.14 -0.16 8.26
N VAL A 72 15.08 0.23 7.40
CA VAL A 72 16.52 -0.07 7.60
C VAL A 72 17.04 0.52 8.91
N GLU A 73 16.64 1.75 9.24
CA GLU A 73 17.03 2.40 10.48
C GLU A 73 16.48 1.66 11.72
N VAL A 74 15.24 1.18 11.69
CA VAL A 74 14.67 0.37 12.78
C VAL A 74 15.42 -0.96 12.94
N VAL A 75 15.80 -1.62 11.85
CA VAL A 75 16.60 -2.87 11.90
C VAL A 75 17.95 -2.63 12.60
N LEU A 76 18.60 -1.49 12.35
CA LEU A 76 19.84 -1.12 13.03
C LEU A 76 19.65 -0.80 14.52
N MET A 77 18.45 -0.37 14.93
CA MET A 77 18.15 -0.09 16.34
C MET A 77 18.07 -1.35 17.20
N VAL A 78 17.63 -2.49 16.64
CA VAL A 78 17.46 -3.76 17.37
C VAL A 78 18.75 -4.22 18.07
N PRO A 79 19.90 -4.41 17.39
CA PRO A 79 21.14 -4.83 18.05
C PRO A 79 21.62 -3.79 19.08
N LEU A 80 21.43 -2.49 18.82
CA LEU A 80 21.79 -1.44 19.78
C LEU A 80 21.02 -1.59 21.10
N ILE A 81 19.72 -1.88 21.06
CA ILE A 81 18.91 -2.12 22.27
C ILE A 81 19.46 -3.33 23.06
N PHE A 82 19.82 -4.42 22.38
CA PHE A 82 20.40 -5.59 23.05
C PHE A 82 21.77 -5.30 23.70
N THR A 83 22.59 -4.45 23.07
CA THR A 83 23.88 -4.03 23.65
C THR A 83 23.72 -3.12 24.86
N LEU A 84 22.72 -2.24 24.85
CA LEU A 84 22.37 -1.39 26.00
C LEU A 84 21.98 -2.21 27.22
N TYR A 85 21.15 -3.23 27.01
CA TYR A 85 20.72 -4.11 28.08
C TYR A 85 21.88 -4.89 28.70
N SER A 86 22.80 -5.37 27.85
CA SER A 86 23.88 -6.28 28.28
C SER A 86 25.09 -5.57 28.87
N VAL A 87 25.56 -4.48 28.26
CA VAL A 87 26.87 -3.89 28.56
C VAL A 87 26.75 -2.60 29.40
N LYS A 88 25.55 -1.98 29.46
CA LYS A 88 25.28 -0.71 30.18
C LYS A 88 26.38 0.34 29.99
N SER A 89 26.90 0.45 28.77
CA SER A 89 27.96 1.41 28.43
C SER A 89 27.38 2.79 28.19
N PHE A 90 27.99 3.83 28.77
CA PHE A 90 27.65 5.22 28.52
C PHE A 90 27.74 5.57 27.02
N VAL A 91 28.73 5.01 26.32
CA VAL A 91 28.91 5.20 24.87
C VAL A 91 27.75 4.60 24.08
N GLY A 92 27.23 3.45 24.52
CA GLY A 92 26.06 2.81 23.89
C GLY A 92 24.78 3.63 24.09
N VAL A 93 24.60 4.22 25.26
CA VAL A 93 23.45 5.11 25.52
C VAL A 93 23.53 6.35 24.64
N MET A 94 24.72 6.95 24.52
CA MET A 94 24.92 8.11 23.66
C MET A 94 24.67 7.80 22.18
N SER A 95 25.16 6.66 21.68
CA SER A 95 24.92 6.26 20.29
C SER A 95 23.43 6.02 20.01
N TRP A 96 22.68 5.42 20.94
CA TRP A 96 21.24 5.24 20.81
C TRP A 96 20.49 6.59 20.79
N VAL A 97 20.86 7.54 21.66
CA VAL A 97 20.27 8.88 21.66
C VAL A 97 20.53 9.61 20.35
N VAL A 98 21.77 9.56 19.84
CA VAL A 98 22.11 10.17 18.53
C VAL A 98 21.29 9.54 17.41
N PHE A 99 21.11 8.22 17.43
CA PHE A 99 20.29 7.50 16.45
C PHE A 99 18.82 7.94 16.48
N MET A 100 18.24 8.08 17.67
CA MET A 100 16.86 8.57 17.85
C MET A 100 16.70 10.01 17.35
N VAL A 101 17.67 10.88 17.61
CA VAL A 101 17.65 12.27 17.12
C VAL A 101 17.72 12.30 15.59
N LEU A 102 18.56 11.48 14.97
CA LEU A 102 18.66 11.39 13.50
C LEU A 102 17.33 10.96 12.87
N MET A 103 16.65 9.94 13.40
CA MET A 103 15.33 9.52 12.90
C MET A 103 14.30 10.66 12.95
N VAL A 104 14.24 11.38 14.08
CA VAL A 104 13.29 12.48 14.27
C VAL A 104 13.61 13.63 13.31
N LEU A 105 14.89 13.98 13.15
CA LEU A 105 15.31 15.02 12.22
C LEU A 105 15.00 14.66 10.76
N GLY A 106 15.22 13.41 10.35
CA GLY A 106 14.88 12.93 9.01
C GLY A 106 13.38 13.07 8.70
N CYS A 107 12.53 12.67 9.66
CA CYS A 107 11.07 12.79 9.53
C CYS A 107 10.60 14.26 9.50
N LEU A 108 11.21 15.13 10.32
CA LEU A 108 10.90 16.55 10.32
C LEU A 108 11.35 17.26 9.04
N TYR A 109 12.50 16.87 8.48
CA TYR A 109 13.00 17.40 7.21
C TYR A 109 12.03 17.10 6.08
N GLU A 110 11.64 15.83 5.93
CA GLU A 110 10.70 15.43 4.88
C GLU A 110 9.35 16.14 5.02
N ARG A 111 8.86 16.30 6.26
CA ARG A 111 7.60 17.00 6.53
C ARG A 111 7.66 18.48 6.13
N ARG A 112 8.84 19.12 6.21
CA ARG A 112 9.01 20.51 5.74
C ARG A 112 9.06 20.62 4.22
N ASP A 113 9.54 19.60 3.52
CA ASP A 113 9.58 19.57 2.05
C ASP A 113 8.18 19.37 1.43
N GLY A 114 7.19 18.97 2.25
CA GLY A 114 5.80 18.86 1.82
C GLY A 114 5.55 17.68 0.87
N SER A 115 6.47 16.72 0.79
CA SER A 115 6.31 15.52 -0.06
C SER A 115 5.10 14.67 0.35
N MET A 116 4.71 14.74 1.63
CA MET A 116 3.54 14.09 2.22
C MET A 116 2.25 14.91 2.08
N ASP A 117 2.33 16.17 1.63
CA ASP A 117 1.16 17.02 1.48
C ASP A 117 0.42 16.66 0.20
N TRP A 118 -0.82 16.23 0.38
CA TRP A 118 -1.70 15.91 -0.72
C TRP A 118 -2.15 17.20 -1.40
N VAL A 119 -1.61 17.46 -2.60
CA VAL A 119 -2.22 18.46 -3.48
C VAL A 119 -3.57 17.92 -3.92
N ALA A 120 -4.65 18.41 -3.31
CA ALA A 120 -5.96 18.42 -3.94
C ALA A 120 -5.81 19.27 -5.20
N ASP A 121 -5.54 18.61 -6.34
CA ASP A 121 -5.31 19.27 -7.61
C ASP A 121 -6.65 19.78 -8.19
N SER A 122 -7.20 20.81 -7.54
CA SER A 122 -8.44 21.48 -7.93
C SER A 122 -8.30 22.18 -9.29
N LYS A 123 -7.06 22.51 -9.70
CA LYS A 123 -6.77 23.21 -10.96
C LYS A 123 -6.81 22.26 -12.17
N LYS A 124 -6.42 21.00 -12.02
CA LYS A 124 -6.52 20.01 -13.12
C LYS A 124 -7.95 19.56 -13.37
N TRP A 125 -8.79 19.48 -12.33
CA TRP A 125 -10.22 19.20 -12.46
C TRP A 125 -10.99 20.29 -13.21
N THR A 126 -10.63 21.57 -13.06
CA THR A 126 -11.27 22.67 -13.82
C THR A 126 -10.91 22.67 -15.30
N VAL A 127 -9.73 22.18 -15.67
CA VAL A 127 -9.32 22.03 -17.08
C VAL A 127 -9.95 20.78 -17.71
N ILE A 128 -10.03 19.67 -16.97
CA ILE A 128 -10.70 18.45 -17.42
C ILE A 128 -12.21 18.67 -17.55
N SER A 129 -12.86 19.32 -16.58
CA SER A 129 -14.30 19.63 -16.68
C SER A 129 -14.62 20.49 -17.91
N LYS A 130 -13.77 21.47 -18.26
CA LYS A 130 -13.90 22.26 -19.51
C LYS A 130 -13.64 21.46 -20.79
N LYS A 131 -12.74 20.48 -20.76
CA LYS A 131 -12.42 19.66 -21.95
C LYS A 131 -13.50 18.62 -22.26
N TYR A 132 -14.20 18.12 -21.24
CA TYR A 132 -15.26 17.11 -21.39
C TYR A 132 -16.68 17.70 -21.35
N SER A 133 -16.88 18.96 -20.93
CA SER A 133 -18.19 19.64 -21.04
C SER A 133 -18.61 19.96 -22.48
N VAL A 134 -17.69 19.93 -23.44
CA VAL A 134 -17.98 20.21 -24.86
C VAL A 134 -18.32 18.94 -25.66
N ARG A 135 -18.07 17.75 -25.11
CA ARG A 135 -18.55 16.49 -25.69
C ARG A 135 -19.75 16.00 -24.91
N SER A 136 -20.80 16.82 -24.94
CA SER A 136 -22.11 16.53 -24.36
C SER A 136 -22.59 15.16 -24.82
N VAL A 137 -22.70 14.23 -23.87
CA VAL A 137 -23.61 13.09 -23.97
C VAL A 137 -25.02 13.68 -24.15
N PRO A 138 -25.69 13.49 -25.29
CA PRO A 138 -27.05 13.95 -25.43
C PRO A 138 -27.91 13.05 -24.52
N ASN A 139 -28.54 13.64 -23.51
CA ASN A 139 -29.54 13.05 -22.60
C ASN A 139 -29.10 12.52 -21.22
N PHE A 140 -28.26 13.23 -20.46
CA PHE A 140 -28.25 13.02 -19.01
C PHE A 140 -29.29 13.92 -18.32
N LYS A 141 -30.53 13.42 -18.23
CA LYS A 141 -31.63 14.06 -17.50
C LYS A 141 -31.41 13.82 -16.01
N LEU A 142 -30.85 14.80 -15.31
CA LEU A 142 -30.75 14.80 -13.85
C LEU A 142 -32.17 14.87 -13.25
N TYR A 143 -32.70 13.74 -12.78
CA TYR A 143 -33.72 13.69 -11.74
C TYR A 143 -32.99 14.13 -10.44
N GLY A 144 -33.36 15.13 -9.67
CA GLY A 144 -34.57 15.92 -9.57
C GLY A 144 -34.72 16.26 -8.08
N LYS A 145 -34.35 17.51 -7.72
CA LYS A 145 -34.44 18.18 -6.39
C LYS A 145 -33.74 17.54 -5.19
#